data_AF-A8V2E9-F1
#
_entry.id   AF-A8V2E9-F1
#
_cell.length_a   1.000
_cell.length_b   1.000
_cell.length_c   1.000
_cell.angle_alpha   90.00
_cell.angle_beta   90.00
_cell.angle_gamma   90.00
#
_symmetry.space_group_name_H-M   'P 1'
#
loop_
_entity.id
_entity.type
_entity.pdbx_description
1 polymer ?
#
loop_
_entity_poly.entity_id
_entity_poly.type
_entity_poly.pdbx_seq_one_letter_code
_entity_poly.pdbx_strand_id
1 'polypeptide(L)'
;MNKKLIDTLTPNFNILVEKNEPFLEEVNKYLQDLLEINHKIHYIDQIDKKYLEEYFLASDLFIVYKKTNKDLLNRALENFLPILFIDTEDLPSFYALHIKDEPPQKIAAIIALLADNRRLRRKIIQHQIEKTNIRPEIIYQIEGSFDSSYSLAIVNREISRALNKKHPDKVALYSTDGYGDFDPDKEFLEENPDIKHMYQKSKKAYHAPVVLRNPYPPRVYDMKGHINAMTSYGWEESEYPKEYLEDFNKYLDILPIMSPYVEKVMIDNGIKIPVKTVGIGVDHILK
;
A
#
# COMPACT_ATOMS: atom_id res chain seq x y z
N MET A 1 14.31 -5.73 21.72
CA MET A 1 14.05 -6.09 20.32
C MET A 1 14.22 -4.83 19.48
N ASN A 2 15.01 -4.89 18.40
CA ASN A 2 15.56 -3.71 17.72
C ASN A 2 14.45 -2.98 16.92
N LYS A 3 14.15 -1.72 17.24
CA LYS A 3 13.24 -0.83 16.47
C LYS A 3 13.54 -0.79 14.96
N LYS A 4 14.73 -1.26 14.55
CA LYS A 4 15.21 -1.37 13.17
C LYS A 4 14.56 -2.46 12.30
N LEU A 5 13.82 -3.43 12.85
CA LEU A 5 13.31 -4.55 12.05
C LEU A 5 12.04 -4.22 11.24
N ILE A 6 11.18 -3.35 11.75
CA ILE A 6 9.94 -2.93 11.07
C ILE A 6 10.17 -1.56 10.43
N ASP A 7 11.17 -1.47 9.55
CA ASP A 7 11.24 -0.34 8.64
C ASP A 7 10.16 -0.51 7.57
N THR A 8 9.01 0.14 7.81
CA THR A 8 7.88 0.23 6.88
C THR A 8 8.19 1.06 5.64
N LEU A 9 9.32 1.79 5.61
CA LEU A 9 9.77 2.60 4.48
C LEU A 9 10.68 1.84 3.52
N THR A 10 10.96 0.55 3.76
CA THR A 10 11.81 -0.20 2.83
C THR A 10 10.96 -0.66 1.62
N PRO A 11 11.40 -0.44 0.37
CA PRO A 11 10.68 -0.83 -0.86
C PRO A 11 10.52 -2.35 -1.08
N ASN A 12 10.81 -3.16 -0.06
CA ASN A 12 10.84 -4.60 -0.18
C ASN A 12 9.43 -5.17 0.01
N PHE A 13 9.14 -6.26 -0.70
CA PHE A 13 7.96 -7.06 -0.43
C PHE A 13 8.14 -7.76 0.92
N ASN A 14 7.24 -7.48 1.86
CA ASN A 14 7.29 -8.00 3.22
C ASN A 14 6.33 -9.18 3.35
N ILE A 15 6.84 -10.29 3.87
CA ILE A 15 6.07 -11.53 4.03
C ILE A 15 6.00 -11.83 5.52
N LEU A 16 4.79 -11.98 6.03
CA LEU A 16 4.55 -12.41 7.40
C LEU A 16 4.20 -13.89 7.42
N VAL A 17 4.98 -14.65 8.18
CA VAL A 17 4.86 -16.11 8.26
C VAL A 17 4.50 -16.51 9.68
N GLU A 18 3.40 -17.24 9.83
CA GLU A 18 3.06 -17.85 11.11
C GLU A 18 3.91 -19.12 11.31
N LYS A 19 4.97 -18.96 12.11
CA LYS A 19 5.99 -19.95 12.50
C LYS A 19 7.16 -20.18 11.51
N ASN A 20 8.39 -20.23 12.03
CA ASN A 20 9.55 -20.68 11.25
C ASN A 20 9.58 -22.21 11.15
N GLU A 21 9.79 -22.72 9.94
CA GLU A 21 9.87 -24.15 9.63
C GLU A 21 10.96 -24.36 8.56
N PRO A 22 11.77 -25.44 8.63
CA PRO A 22 12.87 -25.67 7.67
C PRO A 22 12.45 -25.62 6.20
N PHE A 23 11.23 -26.07 5.92
CA PHE A 23 10.63 -26.00 4.59
C PHE A 23 10.53 -24.55 4.05
N LEU A 24 10.20 -23.59 4.90
CA LEU A 24 10.06 -22.19 4.52
C LEU A 24 11.42 -21.50 4.38
N GLU A 25 12.46 -22.00 5.05
CA GLU A 25 13.84 -21.58 4.82
C GLU A 25 14.31 -21.97 3.41
N GLU A 26 13.92 -23.15 2.92
CA GLU A 26 14.18 -23.55 1.53
C GLU A 26 13.41 -22.69 0.52
N VAL A 27 12.12 -22.42 0.77
CA VAL A 27 11.32 -21.49 -0.05
C VAL A 27 11.99 -20.11 -0.11
N ASN A 28 12.45 -19.60 1.03
CA ASN A 28 13.13 -18.32 1.13
C ASN A 28 14.38 -18.26 0.24
N LYS A 29 15.20 -19.32 0.21
CA LYS A 29 16.39 -19.38 -0.65
C LYS A 29 16.03 -19.20 -2.12
N TYR A 30 15.05 -19.96 -2.62
CA TYR A 30 14.61 -19.82 -4.02
C TYR A 30 13.98 -18.46 -4.31
N LEU A 31 13.31 -17.86 -3.33
CA LEU A 31 12.68 -16.55 -3.50
C LEU A 31 13.74 -15.43 -3.63
N GLN A 32 14.85 -15.51 -2.89
CA GLN A 32 15.96 -14.56 -3.00
C GLN A 32 16.58 -14.62 -4.40
N ASP A 33 16.75 -15.84 -4.93
CA ASP A 33 17.27 -16.06 -6.28
C ASP A 33 16.33 -15.50 -7.36
N LEU A 34 15.01 -15.70 -7.22
CA LEU A 34 14.02 -15.29 -8.23
C LEU A 34 13.79 -13.78 -8.30
N LEU A 35 13.78 -13.11 -7.16
CA LEU A 35 13.41 -11.70 -7.10
C LEU A 35 14.61 -10.75 -7.26
N GLU A 36 15.84 -11.26 -7.18
CA GLU A 36 17.07 -10.45 -7.19
C GLU A 36 17.04 -9.29 -6.16
N ILE A 37 16.18 -9.39 -5.16
CA ILE A 37 15.99 -8.41 -4.08
C ILE A 37 15.91 -9.15 -2.73
N ASN A 38 16.34 -8.45 -1.68
CA ASN A 38 16.15 -8.91 -0.31
C ASN A 38 14.70 -8.69 0.12
N HIS A 39 13.79 -9.63 -0.16
CA HIS A 39 12.49 -9.64 0.51
C HIS A 39 12.67 -9.83 2.02
N LYS A 40 11.80 -9.21 2.81
CA LYS A 40 11.88 -9.31 4.28
C LYS A 40 10.84 -10.33 4.74
N ILE A 41 11.30 -11.52 5.10
CA ILE A 41 10.44 -12.51 5.77
C ILE A 41 10.46 -12.22 7.27
N HIS A 42 9.27 -12.00 7.81
CA HIS A 42 9.01 -11.78 9.23
C HIS A 42 8.37 -13.05 9.79
N TYR A 43 9.06 -13.76 10.67
CA TYR A 43 8.53 -14.96 11.31
C TYR A 43 7.84 -14.62 12.63
N ILE A 44 6.59 -15.08 12.79
CA ILE A 44 5.82 -15.01 14.03
C ILE A 44 5.96 -16.34 14.79
N ASP A 45 7.04 -16.54 15.54
CA ASP A 45 7.16 -17.67 16.48
C ASP A 45 6.75 -17.28 17.90
N GLN A 46 7.26 -16.15 18.39
CA GLN A 46 6.93 -15.51 19.66
C GLN A 46 7.06 -13.99 19.49
N ILE A 47 6.06 -13.35 18.89
CA ILE A 47 6.01 -11.90 18.81
C ILE A 47 5.37 -11.35 20.08
N ASP A 48 6.01 -10.35 20.68
CA ASP A 48 5.39 -9.51 21.69
C ASP A 48 4.12 -8.90 21.08
N LYS A 49 2.95 -9.28 21.63
CA LYS A 49 1.63 -8.82 21.17
C LYS A 49 1.56 -7.29 21.01
N LYS A 50 2.42 -6.55 21.71
CA LYS A 50 2.59 -5.11 21.56
C LYS A 50 2.88 -4.64 20.13
N TYR A 51 3.66 -5.40 19.34
CA TYR A 51 4.06 -5.00 17.98
C TYR A 51 3.27 -5.72 16.88
N LEU A 52 2.30 -6.56 17.25
CA LEU A 52 1.60 -7.42 16.29
C LEU A 52 0.95 -6.61 15.16
N GLU A 53 0.32 -5.48 15.49
CA GLU A 53 -0.29 -4.56 14.51
C GLU A 53 0.76 -4.00 13.53
N GLU A 54 1.95 -3.63 14.01
CA GLU A 54 3.01 -3.06 13.17
C GLU A 54 3.50 -4.08 12.13
N TYR A 55 3.54 -5.37 12.47
CA TYR A 55 3.86 -6.42 11.51
C TYR A 55 2.81 -6.55 10.42
N PHE A 56 1.53 -6.52 10.78
CA PHE A 56 0.45 -6.59 9.78
C PHE A 56 0.48 -5.38 8.83
N LEU A 57 0.65 -4.18 9.38
CA LEU A 57 0.75 -2.95 8.58
C LEU A 57 1.97 -2.98 7.64
N ALA A 58 3.13 -3.45 8.11
CA ALA A 58 4.34 -3.51 7.29
C ALA A 58 4.27 -4.56 6.17
N SER A 59 3.45 -5.59 6.33
CA SER A 59 3.44 -6.77 5.46
C SER A 59 2.61 -6.57 4.19
N ASP A 60 2.95 -7.32 3.15
CA ASP A 60 2.24 -7.31 1.86
C ASP A 60 1.58 -8.66 1.55
N LEU A 61 1.95 -9.71 2.29
CA LEU A 61 1.45 -11.08 2.19
C LEU A 61 1.47 -11.75 3.57
N PHE A 62 0.40 -12.48 3.89
CA PHE A 62 0.34 -13.36 5.05
C PHE A 62 0.35 -14.82 4.60
N ILE A 63 1.29 -15.62 5.11
CA ILE A 63 1.42 -17.04 4.78
C ILE A 63 1.00 -17.88 5.97
N VAL A 64 0.08 -18.80 5.72
CA VAL A 64 -0.33 -19.87 6.64
C VAL A 64 0.25 -21.18 6.15
N TYR A 65 1.11 -21.81 6.95
CA TYR A 65 1.66 -23.13 6.66
C TYR A 65 1.11 -24.17 7.64
N LYS A 66 0.45 -25.19 7.10
CA LYS A 66 -0.24 -26.30 7.81
C LYS A 66 -1.43 -25.90 8.68
N LYS A 67 -1.25 -24.94 9.60
CA LYS A 67 -2.29 -24.49 10.53
C LYS A 67 -2.06 -23.06 10.98
N THR A 68 -3.14 -22.43 11.41
CA THR A 68 -3.15 -21.08 11.95
C THR A 68 -4.19 -20.98 13.07
N ASN A 69 -4.04 -19.98 13.94
CA ASN A 69 -5.12 -19.62 14.86
C ASN A 69 -6.05 -18.54 14.26
N LYS A 70 -7.31 -18.53 14.72
CA LYS A 70 -8.35 -17.62 14.20
C LYS A 70 -8.05 -16.13 14.44
N ASP A 71 -7.30 -15.77 15.49
CA ASP A 71 -6.98 -14.36 15.80
C ASP A 71 -6.06 -13.77 14.74
N LEU A 72 -4.99 -14.48 14.36
CA LEU A 72 -4.06 -14.03 13.32
C LEU A 72 -4.74 -13.95 11.95
N LEU A 73 -5.59 -14.92 11.61
CA LEU A 73 -6.40 -14.85 10.39
C LEU A 73 -7.30 -13.61 10.37
N ASN A 74 -8.02 -13.34 11.46
CA ASN A 74 -8.89 -12.17 11.54
C ASN A 74 -8.09 -10.87 11.39
N ARG A 75 -6.92 -10.76 12.04
CA ARG A 75 -6.05 -9.59 11.91
C ARG A 75 -5.50 -9.41 10.50
N ALA A 76 -5.13 -10.50 9.82
CA ALA A 76 -4.70 -10.46 8.42
C ALA A 76 -5.82 -9.92 7.52
N LEU A 77 -7.06 -10.35 7.76
CA LEU A 77 -8.23 -9.89 7.02
C LEU A 77 -8.61 -8.43 7.33
N GLU A 78 -8.52 -8.02 8.60
CA GLU A 78 -8.77 -6.62 9.05
C GLU A 78 -7.72 -5.64 8.50
N ASN A 79 -6.50 -6.12 8.29
CA ASN A 79 -5.43 -5.39 7.59
C ASN A 79 -5.42 -5.67 6.08
N PHE A 80 -6.44 -6.36 5.57
CA PHE A 80 -6.63 -6.64 4.15
C PHE A 80 -5.40 -7.21 3.43
N LEU A 81 -4.63 -8.04 4.13
CA LEU A 81 -3.53 -8.77 3.51
C LEU A 81 -4.07 -9.91 2.64
N PRO A 82 -3.46 -10.17 1.48
CA PRO A 82 -3.70 -11.42 0.78
C PRO A 82 -3.17 -12.57 1.65
N ILE A 83 -3.94 -13.66 1.74
CA ILE A 83 -3.59 -14.83 2.53
C ILE A 83 -3.28 -15.99 1.59
N LEU A 84 -2.06 -16.54 1.72
CA LEU A 84 -1.64 -17.74 1.03
C LEU A 84 -1.63 -18.92 2.01
N PHE A 85 -2.44 -19.93 1.72
CA PHE A 85 -2.44 -21.20 2.46
C PHE A 85 -1.51 -22.20 1.80
N ILE A 86 -0.66 -22.85 2.59
CA ILE A 86 0.26 -23.90 2.16
C ILE A 86 0.03 -25.12 3.03
N ASP A 87 -0.24 -26.27 2.42
CA ASP A 87 -0.45 -27.56 3.07
C ASP A 87 -1.43 -27.50 4.25
N THR A 88 -2.44 -26.61 4.15
CA THR A 88 -3.40 -26.36 5.23
C THR A 88 -4.59 -27.28 5.08
N GLU A 89 -4.89 -28.07 6.11
CA GLU A 89 -5.99 -29.04 6.06
C GLU A 89 -7.36 -28.37 6.29
N ASP A 90 -7.47 -27.54 7.33
CA ASP A 90 -8.72 -26.88 7.72
C ASP A 90 -8.88 -25.50 7.07
N LEU A 91 -9.16 -25.47 5.76
CA LEU A 91 -9.29 -24.21 5.02
C LEU A 91 -10.55 -23.43 5.43
N PRO A 92 -10.44 -22.12 5.74
CA PRO A 92 -11.60 -21.30 6.04
C PRO A 92 -12.38 -20.97 4.78
N SER A 93 -13.70 -20.78 4.85
CA SER A 93 -14.57 -20.54 3.68
C SER A 93 -14.20 -19.34 2.77
N PHE A 94 -13.31 -18.47 3.24
CA PHE A 94 -12.79 -17.31 2.52
C PHE A 94 -11.43 -17.55 1.82
N TYR A 95 -10.89 -18.78 1.86
CA TYR A 95 -9.63 -19.09 1.19
C TYR A 95 -9.71 -18.76 -0.30
N ALA A 96 -8.75 -17.98 -0.81
CA ALA A 96 -8.68 -17.62 -2.22
C ALA A 96 -7.58 -18.39 -2.96
N LEU A 97 -6.47 -18.69 -2.28
CA LEU A 97 -5.32 -19.39 -2.83
C LEU A 97 -4.80 -20.42 -1.82
N HIS A 98 -4.73 -21.67 -2.26
CA HIS A 98 -4.19 -22.78 -1.51
C HIS A 98 -3.22 -23.57 -2.38
N ILE A 99 -2.04 -23.85 -1.84
CA ILE A 99 -1.02 -24.70 -2.45
C ILE A 99 -0.89 -25.94 -1.59
N LYS A 100 -0.93 -27.12 -2.21
CA LYS A 100 -0.84 -28.40 -1.52
C LYS A 100 0.19 -29.32 -2.17
N ASP A 101 1.07 -29.89 -1.37
CA ASP A 101 2.07 -30.90 -1.76
C ASP A 101 2.98 -30.44 -2.91
N GLU A 102 3.33 -29.14 -2.96
CA GLU A 102 4.20 -28.57 -3.98
C GLU A 102 5.63 -28.35 -3.46
N PRO A 103 6.65 -28.48 -4.32
CA PRO A 103 8.04 -28.32 -3.90
C PRO A 103 8.39 -26.85 -3.63
N PRO A 104 9.41 -26.56 -2.79
CA PRO A 104 9.75 -25.20 -2.37
C PRO A 104 9.94 -24.19 -3.51
N GLN A 105 10.51 -24.63 -4.64
CA GLN A 105 10.76 -23.79 -5.82
C GLN A 105 9.46 -23.23 -6.41
N LYS A 106 8.40 -24.06 -6.46
CA LYS A 106 7.12 -23.65 -7.03
C LYS A 106 6.36 -22.72 -6.10
N ILE A 107 6.45 -22.96 -4.79
CA ILE A 107 5.91 -22.04 -3.79
C ILE A 107 6.61 -20.69 -3.87
N ALA A 108 7.95 -20.68 -3.94
CA ALA A 108 8.73 -19.45 -4.12
C ALA A 108 8.31 -18.69 -5.39
N ALA A 109 8.12 -19.40 -6.52
CA ALA A 109 7.65 -18.79 -7.76
C ALA A 109 6.25 -18.16 -7.63
N ILE A 110 5.33 -18.80 -6.88
CA ILE A 110 3.99 -18.25 -6.63
C ILE A 110 4.08 -17.02 -5.72
N ILE A 111 4.91 -17.05 -4.68
CA ILE A 111 5.15 -15.89 -3.82
C ILE A 111 5.76 -14.73 -4.62
N ALA A 112 6.73 -15.01 -5.49
CA ALA A 112 7.33 -14.01 -6.38
C ALA A 112 6.29 -13.40 -7.33
N LEU A 113 5.40 -14.23 -7.91
CA LEU A 113 4.30 -13.75 -8.74
C LEU A 113 3.33 -12.86 -7.94
N LEU A 114 3.03 -13.21 -6.69
CA LEU A 114 2.21 -12.38 -5.81
C LEU A 114 2.91 -11.06 -5.48
N ALA A 115 4.23 -11.06 -5.30
CA ALA A 115 5.02 -9.86 -5.02
C ALA A 115 4.95 -8.85 -6.17
N ASP A 116 5.04 -9.33 -7.41
CA ASP A 116 5.04 -8.48 -8.61
C ASP A 116 3.62 -8.12 -9.07
N ASN A 117 2.65 -9.05 -8.94
CA ASN A 117 1.32 -8.88 -9.49
C ASN A 117 0.31 -8.27 -8.50
N ARG A 118 0.33 -6.94 -8.37
CA ARG A 118 -0.63 -6.17 -7.55
C ARG A 118 -2.09 -6.48 -7.86
N ARG A 119 -2.42 -6.68 -9.14
CA ARG A 119 -3.79 -7.02 -9.59
C ARG A 119 -4.26 -8.38 -9.06
N LEU A 120 -3.36 -9.37 -9.01
CA LEU A 120 -3.67 -10.68 -8.43
C LEU A 120 -3.90 -10.57 -6.92
N ARG A 121 -3.05 -9.82 -6.20
CA ARG A 121 -3.25 -9.56 -4.75
C ARG A 121 -4.62 -8.93 -4.49
N ARG A 122 -5.02 -7.93 -5.27
CA ARG A 122 -6.36 -7.33 -5.18
C ARG A 122 -7.49 -8.34 -5.33
N LYS A 123 -7.41 -9.24 -6.30
CA LYS A 123 -8.44 -10.27 -6.52
C LYS A 123 -8.56 -11.22 -5.33
N ILE A 124 -7.42 -11.61 -4.75
CA ILE A 124 -7.38 -12.43 -3.54
C ILE A 124 -8.07 -11.72 -2.38
N ILE A 125 -7.70 -10.46 -2.13
CA ILE A 125 -8.28 -9.64 -1.05
C ILE A 125 -9.79 -9.45 -1.27
N GLN A 126 -10.22 -9.14 -2.51
CA GLN A 126 -11.64 -8.99 -2.84
C GLN A 126 -12.43 -10.26 -2.52
N HIS A 127 -11.92 -11.43 -2.93
CA HIS A 127 -12.55 -12.72 -2.61
C HIS A 127 -12.68 -12.92 -1.09
N GLN A 128 -11.62 -12.64 -0.34
CA GLN A 128 -11.61 -12.75 1.12
C GLN A 128 -12.68 -11.85 1.77
N ILE A 129 -12.78 -10.59 1.33
CA ILE A 129 -13.75 -9.61 1.86
C ILE A 129 -15.19 -10.01 1.56
N GLU A 130 -15.47 -10.49 0.34
CA GLU A 130 -16.80 -10.95 -0.08
C GLU A 130 -17.30 -12.12 0.78
N LYS A 131 -16.39 -12.93 1.34
CA LYS A 131 -16.70 -14.11 2.16
C LYS A 131 -16.72 -13.86 3.68
N THR A 132 -16.12 -12.77 4.16
CA THR A 132 -15.90 -12.52 5.61
C THR A 132 -16.76 -11.40 6.20
N ASN A 133 -17.49 -10.66 5.38
CA ASN A 133 -18.25 -9.46 5.77
C ASN A 133 -17.42 -8.36 6.46
N ILE A 134 -16.09 -8.45 6.41
CA ILE A 134 -15.18 -7.42 6.90
C ILE A 134 -15.30 -6.21 5.98
N ARG A 135 -15.25 -5.01 6.55
CA ARG A 135 -15.38 -3.74 5.82
C ARG A 135 -14.29 -2.78 6.30
N PRO A 136 -13.68 -2.02 5.37
CA PRO A 136 -12.68 -1.05 5.73
C PRO A 136 -13.32 0.10 6.51
N GLU A 137 -12.67 0.48 7.62
CA GLU A 137 -13.04 1.69 8.34
C GLU A 137 -12.74 2.93 7.49
N ILE A 138 -11.55 2.95 6.88
CA ILE A 138 -11.07 3.98 5.96
C ILE A 138 -11.00 3.42 4.56
N ILE A 139 -11.66 4.10 3.61
CA ILE A 139 -11.66 3.72 2.18
C ILE A 139 -10.51 4.41 1.45
N TYR A 140 -10.26 5.67 1.79
CA TYR A 140 -9.23 6.50 1.16
C TYR A 140 -8.23 6.99 2.19
N GLN A 141 -6.95 6.68 2.01
CA GLN A 141 -5.88 7.38 2.70
C GLN A 141 -5.18 8.30 1.71
N ILE A 142 -5.13 9.58 2.01
CA ILE A 142 -4.33 10.56 1.29
C ILE A 142 -3.01 10.71 2.06
N GLU A 143 -1.89 10.73 1.34
CA GLU A 143 -0.56 10.81 1.92
C GLU A 143 0.21 11.97 1.28
N GLY A 144 0.72 12.87 2.10
CA GLY A 144 1.42 14.06 1.63
C GLY A 144 1.44 15.16 2.68
N SER A 145 2.17 16.25 2.38
CA SER A 145 2.03 17.49 3.14
C SER A 145 0.61 18.04 2.97
N PHE A 146 0.13 18.78 3.98
CA PHE A 146 -1.23 19.35 3.97
C PHE A 146 -1.41 20.60 4.84
N ASP A 147 -0.39 20.99 5.59
CA ASP A 147 -0.41 21.94 6.70
C ASP A 147 0.25 23.29 6.36
N SER A 148 0.57 23.52 5.09
CA SER A 148 1.21 24.75 4.62
C SER A 148 0.51 25.34 3.39
N SER A 149 1.05 26.47 2.91
CA SER A 149 0.68 27.13 1.65
C SER A 149 1.40 26.56 0.43
N TYR A 150 2.24 25.53 0.61
CA TYR A 150 2.86 24.83 -0.50
C TYR A 150 1.79 24.22 -1.43
N SER A 151 2.01 24.28 -2.74
CA SER A 151 1.00 23.91 -3.74
C SER A 151 0.49 22.47 -3.59
N LEU A 152 1.39 21.51 -3.37
CA LEU A 152 0.99 20.11 -3.14
C LEU A 152 0.22 19.95 -1.83
N ALA A 153 0.59 20.71 -0.79
CA ALA A 153 -0.12 20.70 0.47
C ALA A 153 -1.58 21.17 0.33
N ILE A 154 -1.80 22.20 -0.49
CA ILE A 154 -3.16 22.66 -0.85
C ILE A 154 -3.91 21.55 -1.58
N VAL A 155 -3.30 20.93 -2.59
CA VAL A 155 -3.97 19.86 -3.38
C VAL A 155 -4.36 18.67 -2.49
N ASN A 156 -3.45 18.17 -1.67
CA ASN A 156 -3.72 17.04 -0.78
C ASN A 156 -4.85 17.36 0.20
N ARG A 157 -4.82 18.56 0.80
CA ARG A 157 -5.84 19.03 1.73
C ARG A 157 -7.22 19.14 1.08
N GLU A 158 -7.31 19.79 -0.07
CA GLU A 158 -8.61 20.04 -0.71
C GLU A 158 -9.20 18.78 -1.35
N ILE A 159 -8.37 17.87 -1.88
CA ILE A 159 -8.83 16.55 -2.32
C ILE A 159 -9.35 15.73 -1.14
N SER A 160 -8.65 15.77 0.00
CA SER A 160 -9.10 15.08 1.22
C SER A 160 -10.47 15.60 1.69
N ARG A 161 -10.65 16.92 1.73
CA ARG A 161 -11.94 17.55 2.04
C ARG A 161 -13.04 17.15 1.06
N ALA A 162 -12.76 17.21 -0.23
CA ALA A 162 -13.73 16.84 -1.27
C ALA A 162 -14.15 15.37 -1.19
N LEU A 163 -13.19 14.46 -0.94
CA LEU A 163 -13.47 13.04 -0.74
C LEU A 163 -14.24 12.80 0.55
N ASN A 164 -13.88 13.45 1.66
CA ASN A 164 -14.57 13.28 2.94
C ASN A 164 -16.01 13.82 2.87
N LYS A 165 -16.26 14.87 2.09
CA LYS A 165 -17.63 15.33 1.82
C LYS A 165 -18.47 14.27 1.09
N LYS A 166 -17.89 13.50 0.18
CA LYS A 166 -18.59 12.41 -0.54
C LYS A 166 -18.67 11.11 0.27
N HIS A 167 -17.68 10.85 1.10
CA HIS A 167 -17.56 9.65 1.92
C HIS A 167 -17.21 10.04 3.36
N PRO A 168 -18.20 10.58 4.11
CA PRO A 168 -17.98 11.04 5.47
C PRO A 168 -17.34 9.98 6.33
N ASP A 169 -16.31 10.36 7.08
CA ASP A 169 -15.58 9.52 8.03
C ASP A 169 -14.80 8.35 7.44
N LYS A 170 -14.75 8.23 6.10
CA LYS A 170 -14.04 7.16 5.37
C LYS A 170 -12.71 7.62 4.78
N VAL A 171 -12.24 8.79 5.16
CA VAL A 171 -11.02 9.41 4.65
C VAL A 171 -10.04 9.63 5.79
N ALA A 172 -8.78 9.27 5.55
CA ALA A 172 -7.66 9.56 6.42
C ALA A 172 -6.61 10.40 5.67
N LEU A 173 -5.86 11.22 6.40
CA LEU A 173 -4.82 12.09 5.84
C LEU A 173 -3.51 11.91 6.59
N TYR A 174 -2.54 11.26 5.98
CA TYR A 174 -1.25 10.93 6.58
C TYR A 174 -0.18 11.96 6.19
N SER A 175 0.55 12.46 7.19
CA SER A 175 1.60 13.47 7.01
C SER A 175 2.92 12.83 6.59
N THR A 176 3.34 13.10 5.36
CA THR A 176 4.58 12.57 4.80
C THR A 176 4.98 13.35 3.55
N ASP A 177 6.25 13.29 3.14
CA ASP A 177 6.71 13.89 1.88
C ASP A 177 7.72 12.97 1.16
N GLY A 178 8.35 13.48 0.10
CA GLY A 178 9.37 12.77 -0.67
C GLY A 178 10.57 12.33 0.17
N TYR A 179 10.85 13.07 1.25
CA TYR A 179 11.96 12.78 2.17
C TYR A 179 11.57 11.92 3.37
N GLY A 180 10.28 11.60 3.53
CA GLY A 180 9.77 10.76 4.62
C GLY A 180 8.70 11.43 5.46
N ASP A 181 8.39 10.79 6.58
CA ASP A 181 7.30 11.18 7.47
C ASP A 181 7.72 12.36 8.37
N PHE A 182 6.76 13.22 8.69
CA PHE A 182 6.96 14.34 9.60
C PHE A 182 5.68 14.65 10.36
N ASP A 183 5.82 15.21 11.56
CA ASP A 183 4.66 15.68 12.33
C ASP A 183 4.11 16.98 11.72
N PRO A 184 2.79 17.07 11.49
CA PRO A 184 2.18 18.28 10.95
C PRO A 184 2.19 19.42 11.98
N ASP A 185 2.07 20.65 11.48
CA ASP A 185 1.98 21.86 12.29
C ASP A 185 0.78 21.81 13.26
N LYS A 186 1.04 22.05 14.55
CA LYS A 186 0.03 21.91 15.61
C LYS A 186 -1.00 23.02 15.57
N GLU A 187 -0.58 24.26 15.30
CA GLU A 187 -1.48 25.41 15.22
C GLU A 187 -2.43 25.24 14.04
N PHE A 188 -1.89 24.80 12.89
CA PHE A 188 -2.68 24.44 11.71
C PHE A 188 -3.76 23.41 12.02
N LEU A 189 -3.42 22.34 12.76
CA LEU A 189 -4.38 21.30 13.15
C LEU A 189 -5.47 21.83 14.09
N GLU A 190 -5.16 22.77 14.97
CA GLU A 190 -6.15 23.39 15.86
C GLU A 190 -7.11 24.30 15.09
N GLU A 191 -6.60 25.03 14.09
CA GLU A 191 -7.41 25.89 13.21
C GLU A 191 -8.25 25.09 12.20
N ASN A 192 -7.84 23.86 11.86
CA ASN A 192 -8.49 23.00 10.86
C ASN A 192 -8.97 21.67 11.50
N PRO A 193 -10.03 21.68 12.32
CA PRO A 193 -10.48 20.50 13.07
C PRO A 193 -10.94 19.34 12.17
N ASP A 194 -11.44 19.63 10.96
CA ASP A 194 -11.79 18.63 9.96
C ASP A 194 -10.55 17.85 9.47
N ILE A 195 -9.45 18.57 9.25
CA ILE A 195 -8.16 17.99 8.87
C ILE A 195 -7.56 17.19 10.02
N LYS A 196 -7.60 17.74 11.24
CA LYS A 196 -7.15 17.05 12.46
C LYS A 196 -7.87 15.71 12.65
N HIS A 197 -9.18 15.66 12.42
CA HIS A 197 -9.96 14.43 12.50
C HIS A 197 -9.52 13.37 11.48
N MET A 198 -9.28 13.76 10.22
CA MET A 198 -8.75 12.85 9.20
C MET A 198 -7.32 12.40 9.51
N TYR A 199 -6.49 13.29 10.04
CA TYR A 199 -5.12 12.97 10.46
C TYR A 199 -5.08 11.95 11.60
N GLN A 200 -5.94 12.10 12.60
CA GLN A 200 -6.03 11.17 13.74
C GLN A 200 -6.43 9.75 13.36
N LYS A 201 -7.11 9.57 12.21
CA LYS A 201 -7.49 8.26 11.66
C LYS A 201 -6.41 7.65 10.78
N SER A 202 -5.42 8.43 10.37
CA SER A 202 -4.36 7.95 9.48
C SER A 202 -3.40 7.02 10.20
N LYS A 203 -2.85 6.06 9.45
CA LYS A 203 -1.79 5.19 9.92
C LYS A 203 -0.71 5.09 8.85
N LYS A 204 0.53 4.92 9.28
CA LYS A 204 1.61 4.55 8.37
C LYS A 204 1.36 3.15 7.81
N ALA A 205 1.69 2.94 6.54
CA ALA A 205 1.59 1.64 5.88
C ALA A 205 0.16 1.05 5.96
N TYR A 206 -0.85 1.91 5.92
CA TYR A 206 -2.24 1.49 6.06
C TYR A 206 -2.76 0.86 4.77
N HIS A 207 -3.32 -0.34 4.89
CA HIS A 207 -3.91 -1.09 3.77
C HIS A 207 -5.33 -0.60 3.47
N ALA A 208 -5.47 0.66 3.04
CA ALA A 208 -6.74 1.17 2.55
C ALA A 208 -7.08 0.60 1.17
N PRO A 209 -8.37 0.47 0.82
CA PRO A 209 -8.81 0.19 -0.54
C PRO A 209 -8.16 1.10 -1.60
N VAL A 210 -8.00 2.38 -1.28
CA VAL A 210 -7.32 3.36 -2.13
C VAL A 210 -6.35 4.18 -1.29
N VAL A 211 -5.10 4.23 -1.73
CA VAL A 211 -4.10 5.18 -1.22
C VAL A 211 -3.74 6.14 -2.32
N LEU A 212 -3.94 7.43 -2.05
CA LEU A 212 -3.58 8.53 -2.93
C LEU A 212 -2.36 9.24 -2.34
N ARG A 213 -1.38 9.62 -3.17
CA ARG A 213 -0.20 10.35 -2.69
C ARG A 213 0.19 11.48 -3.64
N ASN A 214 0.78 12.56 -3.13
CA ASN A 214 1.33 13.63 -3.98
C ASN A 214 2.45 14.42 -3.28
N PRO A 215 3.66 13.85 -3.15
CA PRO A 215 4.79 14.49 -2.52
C PRO A 215 5.81 15.04 -3.55
N TYR A 216 6.77 15.83 -3.08
CA TYR A 216 7.96 16.14 -3.86
C TYR A 216 9.24 16.02 -3.00
N PRO A 217 10.28 15.31 -3.47
CA PRO A 217 10.34 14.50 -4.70
C PRO A 217 9.30 13.37 -4.74
N PRO A 218 8.91 12.86 -5.92
CA PRO A 218 7.96 11.75 -6.01
C PRO A 218 8.47 10.52 -5.27
N ARG A 219 7.61 9.93 -4.42
CA ARG A 219 7.92 8.73 -3.64
C ARG A 219 6.69 7.85 -3.55
N VAL A 220 6.72 6.66 -4.16
CA VAL A 220 5.56 5.76 -4.25
C VAL A 220 5.86 4.32 -3.81
N TYR A 221 7.13 3.98 -3.59
CA TYR A 221 7.58 2.60 -3.41
C TYR A 221 7.11 1.90 -2.13
N ASP A 222 6.68 2.67 -1.12
CA ASP A 222 6.19 2.18 0.17
C ASP A 222 4.68 2.41 0.36
N MET A 223 3.94 2.74 -0.70
CA MET A 223 2.48 2.85 -0.66
C MET A 223 1.82 1.47 -0.49
N LYS A 224 0.92 1.33 0.49
CA LYS A 224 0.26 0.05 0.86
C LYS A 224 -1.20 -0.09 0.43
N GLY A 225 -1.70 0.82 -0.40
CA GLY A 225 -3.07 0.73 -0.90
C GLY A 225 -3.28 -0.49 -1.78
N HIS A 226 -4.50 -1.02 -1.79
CA HIS A 226 -4.89 -2.03 -2.79
C HIS A 226 -4.85 -1.43 -4.19
N ILE A 227 -5.30 -0.18 -4.30
CA ILE A 227 -5.08 0.69 -5.45
C ILE A 227 -4.18 1.83 -4.97
N ASN A 228 -2.98 1.91 -5.53
CA ASN A 228 -2.09 3.05 -5.35
C ASN A 228 -2.25 4.00 -6.52
N ALA A 229 -2.44 5.28 -6.24
CA ALA A 229 -2.47 6.31 -7.27
C ALA A 229 -1.85 7.61 -6.77
N MET A 230 -1.42 8.45 -7.71
CA MET A 230 -1.22 9.86 -7.40
C MET A 230 -2.57 10.58 -7.37
N THR A 231 -2.67 11.74 -6.74
CA THR A 231 -3.94 12.50 -6.69
C THR A 231 -4.26 13.18 -8.02
N SER A 232 -3.38 14.05 -8.50
CA SER A 232 -3.48 14.79 -9.77
C SER A 232 -2.07 15.23 -10.14
N TYR A 233 -1.26 14.27 -10.61
CA TYR A 233 0.17 14.48 -10.75
C TYR A 233 0.49 15.60 -11.75
N GLY A 234 1.45 16.44 -11.39
CA GLY A 234 1.70 17.71 -12.05
C GLY A 234 3.16 17.94 -12.43
N TRP A 235 3.70 17.12 -13.33
CA TRP A 235 5.05 17.28 -13.84
C TRP A 235 5.08 18.12 -15.11
N GLU A 236 5.62 19.33 -15.04
CA GLU A 236 5.57 20.30 -16.14
C GLU A 236 6.85 20.36 -17.00
N GLU A 237 7.87 19.54 -16.69
CA GLU A 237 9.07 19.47 -17.52
C GLU A 237 8.91 18.54 -18.73
N SER A 238 9.83 18.64 -19.69
CA SER A 238 9.77 17.89 -20.96
C SER A 238 10.25 16.44 -20.86
N GLU A 239 11.14 16.15 -19.92
CA GLU A 239 11.66 14.81 -19.65
C GLU A 239 11.26 14.38 -18.24
N TYR A 240 11.14 13.07 -18.04
CA TYR A 240 10.82 12.50 -16.74
C TYR A 240 11.98 11.66 -16.20
N PRO A 241 12.46 11.88 -14.95
CA PRO A 241 13.54 11.08 -14.39
C PRO A 241 13.22 9.59 -14.42
N LYS A 242 14.14 8.80 -14.99
CA LYS A 242 13.96 7.36 -15.20
C LYS A 242 13.67 6.60 -13.92
N GLU A 243 14.33 6.95 -12.82
CA GLU A 243 14.14 6.31 -11.51
C GLU A 243 12.70 6.48 -11.00
N TYR A 244 12.13 7.69 -11.10
CA TYR A 244 10.74 7.92 -10.73
C TYR A 244 9.76 7.19 -11.66
N LEU A 245 10.10 7.08 -12.95
CA LEU A 245 9.27 6.35 -13.90
C LEU A 245 9.19 4.85 -13.57
N GLU A 246 10.34 4.26 -13.22
CA GLU A 246 10.45 2.85 -12.83
C GLU A 246 9.61 2.60 -11.57
N ASP A 247 9.71 3.47 -10.58
CA ASP A 247 8.89 3.42 -9.38
C ASP A 247 7.39 3.56 -9.68
N PHE A 248 7.00 4.50 -10.54
CA PHE A 248 5.60 4.67 -10.92
C PHE A 248 5.04 3.42 -11.60
N ASN A 249 5.80 2.84 -12.52
CA ASN A 249 5.42 1.61 -13.22
C ASN A 249 5.32 0.41 -12.30
N LYS A 250 6.11 0.37 -11.22
CA LYS A 250 6.17 -0.76 -10.29
C LYS A 250 5.13 -0.66 -9.18
N TYR A 251 4.90 0.53 -8.64
CA TYR A 251 4.18 0.69 -7.37
C TYR A 251 2.81 1.37 -7.50
N LEU A 252 2.52 2.04 -8.61
CA LEU A 252 1.21 2.63 -8.87
C LEU A 252 0.34 1.69 -9.72
N ASP A 253 -0.97 1.82 -9.54
CA ASP A 253 -1.98 1.08 -10.31
C ASP A 253 -2.64 1.96 -11.39
N ILE A 254 -2.67 3.26 -11.16
CA ILE A 254 -3.18 4.29 -12.07
C ILE A 254 -2.48 5.62 -11.77
N LEU A 255 -2.28 6.43 -12.80
CA LEU A 255 -1.72 7.78 -12.67
C LEU A 255 -2.73 8.84 -13.16
N PRO A 256 -3.57 9.37 -12.26
CA PRO A 256 -4.34 10.57 -12.51
C PRO A 256 -3.42 11.78 -12.65
N ILE A 257 -3.66 12.62 -13.67
CA ILE A 257 -2.78 13.72 -14.05
C ILE A 257 -3.56 15.02 -14.23
N MET A 258 -2.92 16.16 -13.97
CA MET A 258 -3.59 17.46 -14.03
C MET A 258 -3.88 17.98 -15.44
N SER A 259 -3.10 17.62 -16.47
CA SER A 259 -3.31 18.15 -17.82
C SER A 259 -2.92 17.17 -18.95
N PRO A 260 -3.46 17.37 -20.16
CA PRO A 260 -3.10 16.56 -21.32
C PRO A 260 -1.62 16.66 -21.70
N TYR A 261 -0.97 17.79 -21.40
CA TYR A 261 0.47 17.95 -21.61
C TYR A 261 1.26 16.96 -20.75
N VAL A 262 0.97 16.88 -19.46
CA VAL A 262 1.65 15.95 -18.55
C VAL A 262 1.30 14.49 -18.91
N GLU A 263 0.07 14.20 -19.34
CA GLU A 263 -0.31 12.86 -19.85
C GLU A 263 0.59 12.45 -21.02
N LYS A 264 0.83 13.36 -21.98
CA LYS A 264 1.75 13.13 -23.09
C LYS A 264 3.18 12.92 -22.62
N VAL A 265 3.71 13.77 -21.73
CA VAL A 265 5.08 13.63 -21.20
C VAL A 265 5.28 12.25 -20.57
N MET A 266 4.36 11.79 -19.73
CA MET A 266 4.47 10.48 -19.09
C MET A 266 4.42 9.32 -20.11
N ILE A 267 3.54 9.41 -21.11
CA ILE A 267 3.44 8.41 -22.19
C ILE A 267 4.74 8.36 -23.01
N ASP A 268 5.24 9.51 -23.44
CA ASP A 268 6.46 9.61 -24.26
C ASP A 268 7.70 9.12 -23.52
N ASN A 269 7.73 9.25 -22.19
CA ASN A 269 8.82 8.75 -21.36
C ASN A 269 8.69 7.25 -21.04
N GLY A 270 7.54 6.59 -21.32
CA GLY A 270 7.39 5.14 -21.22
C GLY A 270 6.64 4.63 -19.99
N ILE A 271 5.69 5.40 -19.46
CA ILE A 271 4.73 4.91 -18.46
C ILE A 271 3.93 3.72 -19.05
N LYS A 272 3.71 2.67 -18.26
CA LYS A 272 3.08 1.41 -18.65
C LYS A 272 1.73 1.18 -17.98
N ILE A 273 1.44 1.93 -16.92
CA ILE A 273 0.16 1.87 -16.20
C ILE A 273 -0.87 2.82 -16.85
N PRO A 274 -2.18 2.63 -16.59
CA PRO A 274 -3.18 3.58 -17.05
C PRO A 274 -2.90 5.00 -16.56
N VAL A 275 -2.88 5.95 -17.48
CA VAL A 275 -2.70 7.37 -17.20
C VAL A 275 -3.94 8.12 -17.66
N LYS A 276 -4.47 9.03 -16.83
CA LYS A 276 -5.57 9.88 -17.30
C LYS A 276 -5.61 11.29 -16.76
N THR A 277 -5.85 12.24 -17.65
CA THR A 277 -6.15 13.63 -17.29
C THR A 277 -7.45 13.70 -16.48
N VAL A 278 -7.35 14.20 -15.25
CA VAL A 278 -8.48 14.44 -14.32
C VAL A 278 -8.63 15.90 -13.90
N GLY A 279 -7.68 16.77 -14.27
CA GLY A 279 -7.67 18.17 -13.87
C GLY A 279 -7.27 18.37 -12.40
N ILE A 280 -7.35 19.62 -11.93
CA ILE A 280 -7.18 20.01 -10.51
C ILE A 280 -8.39 20.77 -9.97
N GLY A 281 -9.54 20.66 -10.65
CA GLY A 281 -10.81 21.22 -10.20
C GLY A 281 -10.99 22.71 -10.47
N VAL A 282 -10.11 23.34 -11.26
CA VAL A 282 -10.17 24.78 -11.61
C VAL A 282 -10.68 25.03 -13.04
N ASP A 283 -11.04 23.98 -13.78
CA ASP A 283 -11.48 24.07 -15.18
C ASP A 283 -12.71 24.96 -15.39
N HIS A 284 -13.47 25.23 -14.33
CA HIS A 284 -14.63 26.11 -14.33
C HIS A 284 -14.27 27.60 -14.20
N ILE A 285 -13.04 27.94 -13.79
CA ILE A 285 -12.57 29.32 -13.60
C ILE A 285 -12.10 29.92 -14.93
N LEU A 286 -11.58 29.09 -15.84
CA LEU A 286 -11.05 29.51 -17.14
C LEU A 286 -12.13 29.62 -18.23
N LYS A 287 -13.42 29.58 -17.86
CA LYS A 287 -14.56 29.67 -18.77
C LYS A 287 -15.07 31.10 -18.93
#